data_AF-A0A538C240-F1
#
_entry.id   AF-A0A538C240-F1
#
_cell.length_a   1.000
_cell.length_b   1.000
_cell.length_c   1.000
_cell.angle_alpha   90.00
_cell.angle_beta   90.00
_cell.angle_gamma   90.00
#
_symmetry.space_group_name_H-M   'P 1'
#
loop_
_entity.id
_entity.type
_entity.pdbx_description
1 polymer ?
#
loop_
_entity_poly.entity_id
_entity_poly.type
_entity_poly.pdbx_seq_one_letter_code
_entity_poly.pdbx_strand_id
1 'polypeptide(L)'
;MPTFCRHNRFIERCPICRKTLPGYEEQPPSAGASSPGAPSARTSSRRAPRAPGQSDGVRVRRELRAADDGYRCSLLPGLRASADARRLAEEIAFSSGRLLALGSQPPGLYGEARALAERDLERATWTCFLIAYLSPLEGSEPFAGIGKALGSEQGHLQELEGIPLGPRTSHDPGRGGETLRAYRAWAAQSGSQARAFLGDASWSPQRRFERIFERLALPGLQRAARYELLLLLGALAIYELEPDGLHAAGAGALAARDAATLAAKRVFGIGDPINLDRRAAALARTLAVPVGALDLALANWGSETRATLGFAPGTRDTAAFERAQQALGL
;
A
#
# COMPACT_ATOMS: atom_id res chain seq x y z
N MET A 1 -22.64 -4.16 -36.09
CA MET A 1 -22.21 -3.13 -35.10
C MET A 1 -21.11 -3.73 -34.25
N PRO A 2 -19.95 -3.07 -34.09
CA PRO A 2 -18.85 -3.64 -33.33
C PRO A 2 -19.19 -3.70 -31.84
N THR A 3 -19.14 -4.90 -31.26
CA THR A 3 -19.54 -5.17 -29.87
C THR A 3 -18.35 -4.99 -28.93
N PHE A 4 -18.54 -4.21 -27.87
CA PHE A 4 -17.56 -4.09 -26.79
C PHE A 4 -17.68 -5.27 -25.83
N CYS A 5 -16.54 -5.80 -25.39
CA CYS A 5 -16.49 -6.83 -24.35
C CYS A 5 -16.40 -6.20 -22.94
N ARG A 6 -16.52 -7.04 -21.90
CA ARG A 6 -16.37 -6.66 -20.49
C ARG A 6 -15.01 -6.03 -20.11
N HIS A 7 -14.02 -6.08 -20.99
CA HIS A 7 -12.70 -5.45 -20.82
C HIS A 7 -12.62 -4.06 -21.49
N ASN A 8 -13.77 -3.48 -21.85
CA ASN A 8 -13.91 -2.17 -22.48
C ASN A 8 -13.07 -2.00 -23.76
N ARG A 9 -12.98 -3.08 -24.54
CA ARG A 9 -12.35 -3.13 -25.88
C ARG A 9 -13.30 -3.79 -26.86
N PHE A 10 -13.15 -3.49 -28.14
CA PHE A 10 -13.80 -4.27 -29.20
C PHE A 10 -13.43 -5.75 -29.06
N ILE A 11 -14.44 -6.63 -29.12
CA ILE A 11 -14.28 -8.05 -28.81
C ILE A 11 -13.21 -8.72 -29.69
N GLU A 12 -13.10 -8.32 -30.95
CA GLU A 12 -12.12 -8.76 -31.94
C GLU A 12 -10.67 -8.31 -31.62
N ARG A 13 -10.51 -7.22 -30.87
CA ARG A 13 -9.19 -6.63 -30.51
C ARG A 13 -8.81 -6.86 -29.06
N CYS A 14 -9.64 -7.54 -28.29
CA CYS A 14 -9.33 -7.85 -26.89
C CYS A 14 -8.41 -9.09 -26.85
N PRO A 15 -7.17 -9.00 -26.34
CA PRO A 15 -6.24 -10.15 -26.31
C PRO A 15 -6.73 -11.32 -25.44
N ILE A 16 -7.74 -11.08 -24.59
CA ILE A 16 -8.38 -12.07 -23.73
C ILE A 16 -9.59 -12.69 -24.44
N CYS A 17 -10.55 -11.88 -24.88
CA CYS A 17 -11.80 -12.38 -25.49
C CYS A 17 -11.62 -12.88 -26.93
N ARG A 18 -10.62 -12.39 -27.67
CA ARG A 18 -10.43 -12.81 -29.08
C ARG A 18 -10.13 -14.30 -29.20
N LYS A 19 -9.49 -14.89 -28.19
CA LYS A 19 -9.10 -16.31 -28.17
C LYS A 19 -10.30 -17.25 -28.09
N THR A 20 -11.45 -16.75 -27.66
CA THR A 20 -12.69 -17.53 -27.50
C THR A 20 -13.71 -17.25 -28.61
N LEU A 21 -13.34 -16.47 -29.63
CA LEU A 21 -14.22 -16.18 -30.77
C LEU A 21 -14.20 -17.33 -31.79
N PRO A 22 -15.36 -17.69 -32.39
CA PRO A 22 -15.41 -18.66 -33.48
C PRO A 22 -14.53 -18.19 -34.64
N GLY A 23 -13.62 -19.06 -35.10
CA GLY A 23 -12.68 -18.75 -36.21
C GLY A 23 -11.38 -18.07 -35.79
N TYR A 24 -11.06 -17.98 -34.50
CA TYR A 24 -9.73 -17.55 -34.06
C TYR A 24 -8.69 -18.65 -34.32
N GLU A 25 -7.84 -18.47 -35.32
CA GLU A 25 -6.62 -19.25 -35.51
C GLU A 25 -5.43 -18.54 -34.86
N GLU A 26 -4.69 -19.25 -34.01
CA GLU A 26 -3.54 -18.72 -33.32
C GLU A 26 -2.38 -18.56 -34.32
N GLN A 27 -2.18 -17.35 -34.84
CA GLN A 27 -1.06 -17.08 -35.74
C GLN A 27 0.27 -17.27 -34.99
N PRO A 28 1.22 -18.07 -35.52
CA PRO A 28 2.54 -18.20 -34.94
C PRO A 28 3.26 -16.84 -34.96
N PRO A 29 4.14 -16.56 -33.99
CA PRO A 29 4.89 -15.30 -33.97
C PRO A 29 5.72 -15.20 -35.26
N SER A 30 5.44 -14.16 -36.05
CA SER A 30 6.25 -13.80 -37.21
C SER A 30 7.67 -13.50 -36.72
N ALA A 31 8.63 -14.35 -37.09
CA ALA A 31 10.05 -14.06 -36.93
C ALA A 31 10.35 -12.74 -37.66
N GLY A 32 10.67 -11.70 -36.89
CA GLY A 32 11.05 -10.41 -37.44
C GLY A 32 12.28 -10.58 -38.34
N ALA A 33 12.10 -10.29 -39.62
CA ALA A 33 13.19 -10.21 -40.59
C ALA A 33 14.05 -8.98 -40.27
N SER A 34 15.26 -9.23 -39.74
CA SER A 34 16.30 -8.21 -39.65
C SER A 34 16.92 -8.01 -41.03
N SER A 35 16.76 -6.81 -41.61
CA SER A 35 17.45 -6.42 -42.84
C SER A 35 18.98 -6.38 -42.64
N PRO A 36 19.79 -6.90 -43.58
CA PRO A 36 21.24 -6.79 -43.49
C PRO A 36 21.71 -5.44 -44.08
N GLY A 37 22.23 -4.58 -43.21
CA GLY A 37 22.98 -3.38 -43.60
C GLY A 37 24.45 -3.72 -43.87
N ALA A 38 24.95 -3.28 -45.03
CA ALA A 38 26.31 -3.49 -45.53
C ALA A 38 27.40 -2.85 -44.64
N PRO A 39 28.67 -3.32 -44.69
CA PRO A 39 29.74 -2.86 -43.82
C PRO A 39 30.42 -1.61 -44.39
N SER A 40 30.57 -0.56 -43.57
CA SER A 40 31.43 0.58 -43.87
C SER A 40 32.61 0.66 -42.89
N ALA A 41 33.73 1.08 -43.45
CA ALA A 41 35.09 0.95 -42.97
C ALA A 41 35.40 1.69 -41.65
N ARG A 42 36.43 1.13 -40.98
CA ARG A 42 37.08 1.63 -39.77
C ARG A 42 37.68 3.02 -39.96
N THR A 43 37.47 3.91 -38.99
CA THR A 43 38.42 4.94 -38.60
C THR A 43 38.48 5.05 -37.09
N SER A 44 39.70 4.97 -36.56
CA SER A 44 40.05 4.96 -35.14
C SER A 44 40.10 6.39 -34.58
N SER A 45 39.32 6.67 -33.54
CA SER A 45 39.64 7.76 -32.61
C SER A 45 39.25 7.40 -31.19
N ARG A 46 40.22 7.53 -30.28
CA ARG A 46 40.16 7.25 -28.84
C ARG A 46 39.01 7.99 -28.14
N ARG A 47 38.23 7.27 -27.34
CA ARG A 47 37.51 7.84 -26.19
C ARG A 47 37.42 6.83 -25.05
N ALA A 48 37.91 7.24 -23.89
CA ALA A 48 37.87 6.52 -22.62
C ALA A 48 36.41 6.40 -22.10
N PRO A 49 36.14 5.51 -21.12
CA PRO A 49 34.86 4.83 -20.98
C PRO A 49 33.79 5.73 -20.36
N ARG A 50 32.65 5.84 -21.03
CA ARG A 50 31.40 6.28 -20.37
C ARG A 50 30.86 5.09 -19.59
N ALA A 51 30.63 5.30 -18.30
CA ALA A 51 29.96 4.38 -17.40
C ALA A 51 28.65 3.85 -18.03
N PRO A 52 28.35 2.56 -17.90
CA PRO A 52 27.13 2.00 -18.44
C PRO A 52 25.94 2.63 -17.71
N GLY A 53 25.10 3.33 -18.47
CA GLY A 53 23.79 3.77 -18.03
C GLY A 53 23.04 2.56 -17.50
N GLN A 54 22.59 2.69 -16.26
CA GLN A 54 21.79 1.71 -15.55
C GLN A 54 20.49 1.52 -16.33
N SER A 55 20.48 0.53 -17.23
CA SER A 55 19.24 0.05 -17.82
C SER A 55 18.41 -0.50 -16.66
N ASP A 56 17.24 0.10 -16.46
CA ASP A 56 16.29 -0.29 -15.42
C ASP A 56 15.74 -1.67 -15.81
N GLY A 57 16.49 -2.70 -15.44
CA GLY A 57 16.23 -4.08 -15.80
C GLY A 57 14.88 -4.53 -15.24
N VAL A 58 14.14 -5.30 -16.04
CA VAL A 58 12.91 -5.96 -15.60
C VAL A 58 13.21 -6.81 -14.38
N ARG A 59 12.76 -6.37 -13.19
CA ARG A 59 12.89 -7.15 -11.95
C ARG A 59 11.77 -8.17 -11.89
N VAL A 60 12.12 -9.44 -12.08
CA VAL A 60 11.19 -10.56 -11.89
C VAL A 60 11.20 -10.93 -10.41
N ARG A 61 10.10 -10.69 -9.70
CA ARG A 61 9.91 -11.20 -8.34
C ARG A 61 9.10 -12.49 -8.42
N ARG A 62 9.60 -13.57 -7.82
CA ARG A 62 8.85 -14.82 -7.68
C ARG A 62 7.71 -14.59 -6.68
N GLU A 63 6.48 -14.72 -7.14
CA GLU A 63 5.29 -14.59 -6.29
C GLU A 63 4.96 -15.94 -5.63
N LEU A 64 4.66 -15.93 -4.33
CA LEU A 64 4.05 -17.08 -3.67
C LEU A 64 2.57 -17.15 -4.08
N ARG A 65 2.21 -18.16 -4.86
CA ARG A 65 0.83 -18.51 -5.15
C ARG A 65 0.63 -19.97 -4.87
N ALA A 66 -0.51 -20.31 -4.29
CA ALA A 66 -0.95 -21.70 -4.27
C ALA A 66 -1.20 -22.20 -5.70
N ALA A 67 -1.07 -23.51 -5.89
CA ALA A 67 -1.44 -24.15 -7.14
C ALA A 67 -2.95 -23.96 -7.40
N ASP A 68 -3.32 -23.78 -8.67
CA ASP A 68 -4.74 -23.72 -9.06
C ASP A 68 -5.41 -25.06 -8.73
N ASP A 69 -6.42 -25.01 -7.87
CA ASP A 69 -7.18 -26.17 -7.38
C ASP A 69 -8.61 -26.19 -7.95
N GLY A 70 -8.87 -25.38 -8.99
CA GLY A 70 -10.20 -25.21 -9.59
C GLY A 70 -11.09 -24.19 -8.88
N TYR A 71 -10.66 -23.63 -7.75
CA TYR A 71 -11.41 -22.60 -7.03
C TYR A 71 -11.59 -21.32 -7.83
N ARG A 72 -12.79 -20.73 -7.81
CA ARG A 72 -13.09 -19.46 -8.46
C ARG A 72 -13.97 -18.59 -7.55
N CYS A 73 -13.59 -17.32 -7.40
CA CYS A 73 -14.37 -16.33 -6.66
C CYS A 73 -14.99 -15.31 -7.62
N SER A 74 -16.32 -15.11 -7.54
CA SER A 74 -17.01 -14.10 -8.36
C SER A 74 -16.67 -12.67 -7.95
N LEU A 75 -16.48 -12.43 -6.64
CA LEU A 75 -16.08 -11.13 -6.10
C LEU A 75 -14.63 -10.77 -6.44
N LEU A 76 -13.74 -11.76 -6.39
CA LEU A 76 -12.30 -11.60 -6.58
C LEU A 76 -11.80 -12.56 -7.67
N PRO A 77 -12.02 -12.23 -8.96
CA PRO A 77 -11.71 -13.13 -10.09
C PRO A 77 -10.22 -13.42 -10.26
N GLY A 78 -9.36 -12.70 -9.54
CA GLY A 78 -7.93 -12.93 -9.49
C GLY A 78 -7.50 -14.07 -8.56
N LEU A 79 -8.36 -14.49 -7.63
CA LEU A 79 -8.12 -15.65 -6.77
C LEU A 79 -8.44 -16.92 -7.54
N ARG A 80 -7.44 -17.79 -7.68
CA ARG A 80 -7.52 -19.04 -8.45
C ARG A 80 -7.29 -20.30 -7.61
N ALA A 81 -7.03 -20.14 -6.33
CA ALA A 81 -6.78 -21.23 -5.40
C ALA A 81 -7.50 -20.97 -4.08
N SER A 82 -8.11 -22.00 -3.50
CA SER A 82 -8.82 -21.88 -2.21
C SER A 82 -7.86 -21.51 -1.07
N ALA A 83 -6.61 -21.95 -1.12
CA ALA A 83 -5.58 -21.59 -0.15
C ALA A 83 -5.25 -20.09 -0.17
N ASP A 84 -5.16 -19.47 -1.36
CA ASP A 84 -4.94 -18.03 -1.49
C ASP A 84 -6.14 -17.23 -0.96
N ALA A 85 -7.36 -17.72 -1.19
CA ALA A 85 -8.58 -17.11 -0.67
C ALA A 85 -8.67 -17.22 0.87
N ARG A 86 -8.35 -18.39 1.44
CA ARG A 86 -8.32 -18.60 2.90
C ARG A 86 -7.33 -17.67 3.56
N ARG A 87 -6.13 -17.56 2.97
CA ARG A 87 -5.11 -16.63 3.44
C ARG A 87 -5.59 -15.18 3.38
N LEU A 88 -6.28 -14.77 2.32
CA LEU A 88 -6.84 -13.41 2.24
C LEU A 88 -7.88 -13.18 3.36
N ALA A 89 -8.75 -14.15 3.63
CA ALA A 89 -9.70 -14.06 4.75
C ALA A 89 -8.99 -13.91 6.10
N GLU A 90 -7.90 -14.64 6.33
CA GLU A 90 -7.07 -14.52 7.55
C GLU A 90 -6.45 -13.13 7.68
N GLU A 91 -5.92 -12.56 6.58
CA GLU A 91 -5.31 -11.22 6.59
C GLU A 91 -6.36 -10.11 6.78
N ILE A 92 -7.56 -10.27 6.24
CA ILE A 92 -8.70 -9.36 6.48
C ILE A 92 -9.10 -9.41 7.96
N ALA A 93 -9.22 -10.62 8.52
CA ALA A 93 -9.58 -10.79 9.93
C ALA A 93 -8.52 -10.21 10.88
N PHE A 94 -7.24 -10.40 10.58
CA PHE A 94 -6.13 -9.80 11.33
C PHE A 94 -6.20 -8.26 11.26
N SER A 95 -6.34 -7.71 10.06
CA SER A 95 -6.34 -6.26 9.85
C SER A 95 -7.57 -5.58 10.46
N SER A 96 -8.74 -6.23 10.39
CA SER A 96 -9.95 -5.77 11.08
C SER A 96 -9.79 -5.83 12.59
N GLY A 97 -9.28 -6.95 13.13
CA GLY A 97 -9.02 -7.11 14.57
C GLY A 97 -8.05 -6.06 15.11
N ARG A 98 -7.02 -5.72 14.33
CA ARG A 98 -6.10 -4.62 14.64
C ARG A 98 -6.83 -3.28 14.76
N LEU A 99 -7.71 -2.93 13.81
CA LEU A 99 -8.46 -1.67 13.86
C LEU A 99 -9.43 -1.61 15.04
N LEU A 100 -10.09 -2.73 15.36
CA LEU A 100 -10.94 -2.84 16.56
C LEU A 100 -10.14 -2.61 17.85
N ALA A 101 -8.95 -3.21 17.94
CA ALA A 101 -8.05 -3.01 19.08
C ALA A 101 -7.56 -1.55 19.17
N LEU A 102 -7.21 -0.90 18.04
CA LEU A 102 -6.84 0.52 18.04
C LEU A 102 -7.96 1.43 18.56
N GLY A 103 -9.20 1.17 18.16
CA GLY A 103 -10.36 1.96 18.60
C GLY A 103 -10.74 1.75 20.07
N SER A 104 -10.42 0.57 20.64
CA SER A 104 -10.82 0.21 22.01
C SER A 104 -9.66 0.31 23.00
N GLN A 105 -8.69 -0.59 22.88
CA GLN A 105 -7.53 -0.74 23.76
C GLN A 105 -6.22 -0.81 22.94
N PRO A 106 -5.78 0.32 22.34
CA PRO A 106 -4.57 0.38 21.54
C PRO A 106 -3.34 0.00 22.37
N PRO A 107 -2.50 -0.94 21.90
CA PRO A 107 -1.35 -1.43 22.66
C PRO A 107 -0.14 -0.48 22.55
N GLY A 108 0.74 -0.52 23.57
CA GLY A 108 2.04 0.16 23.56
C GLY A 108 1.97 1.64 23.16
N LEU A 109 2.85 2.06 22.24
CA LEU A 109 2.93 3.46 21.81
C LEU A 109 1.64 3.99 21.15
N TYR A 110 0.77 3.11 20.63
CA TYR A 110 -0.53 3.55 20.13
C TYR A 110 -1.41 4.08 21.26
N GLY A 111 -1.45 3.35 22.38
CA GLY A 111 -2.21 3.74 23.57
C GLY A 111 -1.63 4.99 24.22
N GLU A 112 -0.30 5.08 24.27
CA GLU A 112 0.39 6.28 24.76
C GLU A 112 0.11 7.51 23.89
N ALA A 113 0.13 7.37 22.56
CA ALA A 113 -0.20 8.45 21.65
C ALA A 113 -1.65 8.93 21.83
N ARG A 114 -2.60 8.00 21.99
CA ARG A 114 -4.00 8.34 22.27
C ARG A 114 -4.15 9.10 23.58
N ALA A 115 -3.54 8.62 24.67
CA ALA A 115 -3.59 9.30 25.96
C ALA A 115 -2.87 10.65 25.95
N LEU A 116 -1.82 10.80 25.13
CA LEU A 116 -1.07 12.04 24.98
C LEU A 116 -1.87 13.11 24.20
N ALA A 117 -2.76 12.72 23.29
CA ALA A 117 -3.51 13.64 22.44
C ALA A 117 -4.38 14.63 23.23
N GLU A 118 -4.84 14.27 24.43
CA GLU A 118 -5.64 15.14 25.31
C GLU A 118 -4.84 16.33 25.88
N ARG A 119 -3.51 16.18 25.99
CA ARG A 119 -2.62 17.17 26.64
C ARG A 119 -1.62 17.79 25.68
N ASP A 120 -1.22 17.07 24.64
CA ASP A 120 -0.20 17.49 23.68
C ASP A 120 -0.47 16.81 22.32
N LEU A 121 -1.42 17.39 21.59
CA LEU A 121 -1.85 16.92 20.27
C LEU A 121 -0.71 16.89 19.26
N GLU A 122 0.22 17.86 19.32
CA GLU A 122 1.37 17.93 18.42
C GLU A 122 2.31 16.74 18.63
N ARG A 123 2.64 16.41 19.88
CA ARG A 123 3.49 15.26 20.19
C ARG A 123 2.80 13.94 19.92
N ALA A 124 1.50 13.82 20.18
CA ALA A 124 0.73 12.63 19.81
C ALA A 124 0.73 12.39 18.29
N THR A 125 0.53 13.46 17.51
CA THR A 125 0.57 13.42 16.04
C THR A 125 1.97 13.04 15.54
N TRP A 126 3.02 13.60 16.14
CA TRP A 126 4.41 13.25 15.82
C TRP A 126 4.73 11.77 16.11
N THR A 127 4.26 11.25 17.25
CA THR A 127 4.39 9.82 17.58
C THR A 127 3.71 8.95 16.52
N CYS A 128 2.48 9.28 16.10
CA CYS A 128 1.78 8.55 15.04
C CYS A 128 2.52 8.62 13.70
N PHE A 129 3.07 9.78 13.36
CA PHE A 129 3.91 9.95 12.17
C PHE A 129 5.13 9.02 12.20
N LEU A 130 5.87 8.98 13.31
CA LEU A 130 7.03 8.10 13.44
C LEU A 130 6.66 6.62 13.40
N ILE A 131 5.52 6.22 14.00
CA ILE A 131 5.02 4.84 13.91
C ILE A 131 4.75 4.46 12.44
N ALA A 132 4.05 5.30 11.70
CA ALA A 132 3.73 5.03 10.29
C ALA A 132 4.98 5.10 9.38
N TYR A 133 5.91 6.00 9.67
CA TYR A 133 7.11 6.22 8.86
C TYR A 133 8.16 5.13 9.06
N LEU A 134 8.44 4.74 10.31
CA LEU A 134 9.47 3.76 10.65
C LEU A 134 8.95 2.32 10.65
N SER A 135 7.64 2.15 10.81
CA SER A 135 6.95 0.86 11.00
C SER A 135 7.40 0.14 12.27
N PRO A 136 6.48 -0.40 13.10
CA PRO A 136 6.87 -1.23 14.22
C PRO A 136 7.65 -2.48 13.78
N LEU A 137 8.60 -2.92 14.60
CA LEU A 137 9.35 -4.16 14.41
C LEU A 137 8.45 -5.38 14.63
N GLU A 138 8.86 -6.51 14.07
CA GLU A 138 8.34 -7.82 14.46
C GLU A 138 9.07 -8.32 15.73
N GLY A 139 8.35 -8.97 16.64
CA GLY A 139 8.92 -9.56 17.85
C GLY A 139 8.46 -8.89 19.16
N SER A 140 9.28 -9.00 20.21
CA SER A 140 8.91 -8.62 21.58
C SER A 140 8.96 -7.11 21.85
N GLU A 141 9.76 -6.36 21.08
CA GLU A 141 10.00 -4.92 21.27
C GLU A 141 9.58 -4.13 20.02
N PRO A 142 8.29 -4.15 19.64
CA PRO A 142 7.83 -3.62 18.35
C PRO A 142 8.12 -2.12 18.17
N PHE A 143 8.24 -1.38 19.27
CA PHE A 143 8.42 0.07 19.22
C PHE A 143 9.85 0.54 19.52
N ALA A 144 10.84 -0.36 19.64
CA ALA A 144 12.20 0.03 20.06
C ALA A 144 12.84 1.10 19.15
N GLY A 145 12.72 0.96 17.82
CA GLY A 145 13.23 1.96 16.88
C GLY A 145 12.51 3.31 16.98
N ILE A 146 11.19 3.28 17.18
CA ILE A 146 10.34 4.46 17.31
C ILE A 146 10.60 5.16 18.65
N GLY A 147 10.78 4.40 19.74
CA GLY A 147 11.13 4.94 21.06
C GLY A 147 12.48 5.65 21.05
N LYS A 148 13.49 5.08 20.39
CA LYS A 148 14.77 5.78 20.14
C LYS A 148 14.56 7.08 19.37
N ALA A 149 13.71 7.05 18.34
CA ALA A 149 13.33 8.24 17.57
C ALA A 149 12.40 9.22 18.31
N LEU A 150 11.92 8.91 19.51
CA LEU A 150 11.17 9.85 20.35
C LEU A 150 12.04 10.43 21.47
N GLY A 151 13.10 9.72 21.88
CA GLY A 151 13.93 10.05 23.04
C GLY A 151 15.04 11.07 22.79
N SER A 152 15.37 11.43 21.54
CA SER A 152 16.37 12.48 21.30
C SER A 152 15.78 13.87 21.57
N GLU A 153 16.59 14.77 22.12
CA GLU A 153 16.14 16.07 22.60
C GLU A 153 15.45 16.97 21.56
N GLN A 154 14.52 17.78 22.08
CA GLN A 154 13.61 18.67 21.36
C GLN A 154 14.39 19.73 20.57
N GLY A 155 14.30 19.68 19.24
CA GLY A 155 14.66 20.80 18.35
C GLY A 155 15.50 20.42 17.14
N HIS A 156 16.30 19.37 17.22
CA HIS A 156 17.13 18.91 16.09
C HIS A 156 16.43 17.74 15.39
N LEU A 157 16.44 17.74 14.06
CA LEU A 157 15.98 16.59 13.29
C LEU A 157 16.96 15.46 13.55
N GLN A 158 16.44 14.36 14.09
CA GLN A 158 17.23 13.19 14.39
C GLN A 158 17.97 12.67 13.17
N GLU A 159 19.22 12.32 13.39
CA GLU A 159 19.87 11.32 12.58
C GLU A 159 19.22 9.98 12.94
N LEU A 160 18.40 9.45 12.02
CA LEU A 160 17.81 8.12 12.10
C LEU A 160 18.84 7.02 11.77
N GLU A 161 20.12 7.31 11.96
CA GLU A 161 21.18 6.37 11.64
C GLU A 161 21.20 5.23 12.67
N GLY A 162 21.22 4.00 12.17
CA GLY A 162 21.29 2.80 13.01
C GLY A 162 20.03 2.48 13.81
N ILE A 163 18.91 3.20 13.62
CA ILE A 163 17.65 2.79 14.25
C ILE A 163 17.09 1.53 13.58
N PRO A 164 16.60 0.54 14.36
CA PRO A 164 15.87 -0.59 13.80
C PRO A 164 14.62 -0.14 13.04
N LEU A 165 14.37 -0.71 11.86
CA LEU A 165 13.25 -0.37 10.99
C LEU A 165 12.30 -1.56 10.83
N GLY A 166 10.99 -1.29 10.82
CA GLY A 166 9.97 -2.30 10.61
C GLY A 166 9.81 -2.72 9.15
N PRO A 167 9.06 -3.81 8.89
CA PRO A 167 8.94 -4.40 7.55
C PRO A 167 8.20 -3.51 6.54
N ARG A 168 7.48 -2.48 7.00
CA ARG A 168 6.78 -1.51 6.14
C ARG A 168 7.37 -0.10 6.23
N THR A 169 8.62 0.04 6.65
CA THR A 169 9.27 1.34 6.76
C THR A 169 9.23 2.13 5.43
N SER A 170 8.98 3.43 5.53
CA SER A 170 9.22 4.39 4.45
C SER A 170 10.56 5.11 4.60
N HIS A 171 11.28 4.87 5.70
CA HIS A 171 12.59 5.44 5.90
C HIS A 171 13.62 4.79 4.96
N ASP A 172 14.30 5.64 4.20
CA ASP A 172 15.47 5.28 3.41
C ASP A 172 16.70 5.90 4.09
N PRO A 173 17.60 5.09 4.68
CA PRO A 173 18.82 5.58 5.31
C PRO A 173 19.66 6.47 4.39
N GLY A 174 19.65 6.22 3.07
CA GLY A 174 20.38 7.02 2.09
C GLY A 174 19.88 8.46 1.96
N ARG A 175 18.66 8.75 2.42
CA ARG A 175 18.08 10.10 2.45
C ARG A 175 18.26 10.81 3.79
N GLY A 176 18.75 10.11 4.81
CA GLY A 176 18.85 10.61 6.18
C GLY A 176 17.55 11.26 6.66
N GLY A 177 17.64 12.46 7.23
CA GLY A 177 16.50 13.20 7.77
C GLY A 177 15.66 14.01 6.75
N GLU A 178 15.86 13.83 5.44
CA GLU A 178 15.18 14.65 4.42
C GLU A 178 13.65 14.56 4.48
N THR A 179 13.08 13.36 4.62
CA THR A 179 11.64 13.18 4.71
C THR A 179 11.06 13.78 5.99
N LEU A 180 11.79 13.69 7.11
CA LEU A 180 11.38 14.34 8.37
C LEU A 180 11.34 15.86 8.21
N ARG A 181 12.34 16.45 7.53
CA ARG A 181 12.37 17.88 7.19
C ARG A 181 11.18 18.28 6.33
N ALA A 182 10.90 17.51 5.28
CA ALA A 182 9.78 17.76 4.39
C ALA A 182 8.45 17.73 5.15
N TYR A 183 8.25 16.77 6.05
CA TYR A 183 7.05 16.68 6.88
C TYR A 183 6.90 17.87 7.82
N ARG A 184 7.97 18.25 8.54
CA ARG A 184 7.93 19.43 9.43
C ARG A 184 7.67 20.72 8.67
N ALA A 185 8.28 20.89 7.50
CA ALA A 185 8.05 22.05 6.64
C ALA A 185 6.59 22.11 6.16
N TRP A 186 6.02 20.97 5.76
CA TRP A 186 4.61 20.85 5.41
C TRP A 186 3.67 21.25 6.56
N ALA A 187 3.92 20.74 7.77
CA ALA A 187 3.12 21.11 8.94
C ALA A 187 3.27 22.61 9.29
N ALA A 188 4.49 23.15 9.22
CA ALA A 188 4.78 24.55 9.49
C ALA A 188 4.08 25.51 8.53
N GLN A 189 3.83 25.12 7.27
CA GLN A 189 3.03 25.92 6.33
C GLN A 189 1.60 26.18 6.82
N SER A 190 1.05 25.28 7.66
CA SER A 190 -0.26 25.46 8.31
C SER A 190 -0.14 25.99 9.75
N GLY A 191 1.08 26.32 10.19
CA GLY A 191 1.41 26.79 11.53
C GLY A 191 1.57 25.69 12.60
N SER A 192 1.09 24.47 12.36
CA SER A 192 1.17 23.33 13.30
C SER A 192 0.75 22.04 12.59
N GLN A 193 1.06 20.86 13.17
CA GLN A 193 0.55 19.59 12.62
C GLN A 193 -0.97 19.53 12.76
N ALA A 194 -1.52 19.92 13.90
CA ALA A 194 -2.96 19.90 14.16
C ALA A 194 -3.74 20.70 13.13
N ARG A 195 -3.30 21.92 12.80
CA ARG A 195 -3.95 22.74 11.76
C ARG A 195 -3.82 22.10 10.37
N ALA A 196 -2.68 21.46 10.07
CA ALA A 196 -2.48 20.77 8.79
C ALA A 196 -3.43 19.57 8.62
N PHE A 197 -3.68 18.81 9.69
CA PHE A 197 -4.59 17.66 9.69
C PHE A 197 -6.07 18.00 9.85
N LEU A 198 -6.44 19.09 10.54
CA LEU A 198 -7.83 19.50 10.62
C LEU A 198 -8.35 20.04 9.28
N GLY A 199 -7.52 20.82 8.58
CA GLY A 199 -7.87 21.40 7.29
C GLY A 199 -9.04 22.36 7.38
N ASP A 200 -9.95 22.28 6.40
CA ASP A 200 -11.18 23.08 6.38
C ASP A 200 -12.26 22.43 7.27
N ALA A 201 -12.95 23.24 8.09
CA ALA A 201 -13.99 22.76 9.00
C ALA A 201 -15.21 22.15 8.29
N SER A 202 -15.44 22.50 7.02
CA SER A 202 -16.53 21.95 6.20
C SER A 202 -16.26 20.54 5.66
N TRP A 203 -15.03 20.03 5.79
CA TRP A 203 -14.69 18.71 5.27
C TRP A 203 -15.29 17.61 6.15
N SER A 204 -16.04 16.71 5.51
CA SER A 204 -16.34 15.38 6.06
C SER A 204 -15.05 14.60 6.38
N PRO A 205 -15.07 13.63 7.30
CA PRO A 205 -13.91 12.77 7.60
C PRO A 205 -13.25 12.15 6.37
N GLN A 206 -14.05 11.71 5.38
CA GLN A 206 -13.57 11.10 4.14
C GLN A 206 -12.85 12.11 3.24
N ARG A 207 -13.48 13.25 3.00
CA ARG A 207 -12.86 14.37 2.27
C ARG A 207 -11.58 14.85 2.94
N ARG A 208 -11.55 14.91 4.27
CA ARG A 208 -10.37 15.29 5.04
C ARG A 208 -9.24 14.28 4.83
N PHE A 209 -9.53 12.98 4.93
CA PHE A 209 -8.58 11.90 4.63
C PHE A 209 -8.00 12.05 3.22
N GLU A 210 -8.84 12.14 2.19
CA GLU A 210 -8.44 12.26 0.79
C GLU A 210 -7.50 13.47 0.58
N ARG A 211 -7.90 14.65 1.06
CA ARG A 211 -7.12 15.88 0.85
C ARG A 211 -5.78 15.87 1.56
N ILE A 212 -5.71 15.31 2.77
CA ILE A 212 -4.45 15.23 3.49
C ILE A 212 -3.56 14.16 2.86
N PHE A 213 -4.13 13.04 2.41
CA PHE A 213 -3.39 11.99 1.72
C PHE A 213 -2.68 12.51 0.46
N GLU A 214 -3.36 13.35 -0.32
CA GLU A 214 -2.79 14.07 -1.47
C GLU A 214 -1.66 15.01 -1.04
N ARG A 215 -1.90 15.84 -0.02
CA ARG A 215 -0.93 16.83 0.49
C ARG A 215 0.29 16.21 1.15
N LEU A 216 0.17 15.00 1.70
CA LEU A 216 1.25 14.25 2.31
C LEU A 216 2.15 13.56 1.28
N ALA A 217 1.98 13.75 -0.04
CA ALA A 217 2.85 13.23 -1.10
C ALA A 217 4.27 13.83 -1.09
N LEU A 218 4.95 13.76 0.05
CA LEU A 218 6.24 14.35 0.34
C LEU A 218 7.39 13.45 -0.16
N PRO A 219 8.57 14.02 -0.47
CA PRO A 219 9.73 13.23 -0.87
C PRO A 219 10.10 12.16 0.17
N GLY A 220 10.10 10.90 -0.25
CA GLY A 220 10.46 9.75 0.59
C GLY A 220 9.33 9.23 1.49
N LEU A 221 8.16 9.90 1.53
CA LEU A 221 7.00 9.39 2.26
C LEU A 221 6.10 8.57 1.32
N GLN A 222 6.21 7.25 1.40
CA GLN A 222 5.52 6.35 0.47
C GLN A 222 4.02 6.29 0.72
N ARG A 223 3.25 5.80 -0.27
CA ARG A 223 1.79 5.63 -0.18
C ARG A 223 1.37 4.85 1.08
N ALA A 224 2.03 3.74 1.37
CA ALA A 224 1.75 2.92 2.54
C ALA A 224 1.85 3.71 3.87
N ALA A 225 2.92 4.48 4.08
CA ALA A 225 3.07 5.28 5.31
C ALA A 225 2.08 6.44 5.40
N ARG A 226 1.74 7.09 4.26
CA ARG A 226 0.70 8.14 4.24
C ARG A 226 -0.66 7.58 4.63
N TYR A 227 -1.01 6.43 4.04
CA TYR A 227 -2.27 5.75 4.33
C TYR A 227 -2.33 5.30 5.78
N GLU A 228 -1.27 4.64 6.27
CA GLU A 228 -1.17 4.15 7.64
C GLU A 228 -1.23 5.28 8.66
N LEU A 229 -0.58 6.43 8.41
CA LEU A 229 -0.64 7.59 9.29
C LEU A 229 -2.07 8.08 9.47
N LEU A 230 -2.79 8.30 8.37
CA LEU A 230 -4.16 8.82 8.43
C LEU A 230 -5.13 7.80 9.03
N LEU A 231 -4.94 6.52 8.70
CA LEU A 231 -5.72 5.44 9.29
C LEU A 231 -5.49 5.36 10.81
N LEU A 232 -4.23 5.48 11.25
CA LEU A 232 -3.87 5.43 12.66
C LEU A 232 -4.48 6.61 13.43
N LEU A 233 -4.31 7.82 12.91
CA LEU A 233 -4.85 9.05 13.50
C LEU A 233 -6.38 9.00 13.65
N GLY A 234 -7.08 8.46 12.64
CA GLY A 234 -8.53 8.22 12.69
C GLY A 234 -8.93 7.13 13.68
N ALA A 235 -8.26 5.98 13.63
CA ALA A 235 -8.56 4.83 14.50
C ALA A 235 -8.30 5.11 15.99
N LEU A 236 -7.33 5.97 16.30
CA LEU A 236 -7.06 6.45 17.66
C LEU A 236 -7.97 7.62 18.09
N ALA A 237 -8.88 8.08 17.22
CA ALA A 237 -9.75 9.23 17.44
C ALA A 237 -8.99 10.54 17.75
N ILE A 238 -7.78 10.70 17.20
CA ILE A 238 -6.98 11.93 17.35
C ILE A 238 -7.51 13.02 16.39
N TYR A 239 -7.93 12.62 15.20
CA TYR A 239 -8.63 13.47 14.23
C TYR A 239 -9.77 12.65 13.60
N GLU A 240 -10.87 13.29 13.19
CA GLU A 240 -11.90 12.57 12.45
C GLU A 240 -11.42 12.35 11.01
N LEU A 241 -10.92 11.16 10.75
CA LEU A 241 -10.36 10.74 9.47
C LEU A 241 -10.91 9.35 9.17
N GLU A 242 -11.45 9.17 7.97
CA GLU A 242 -11.94 7.88 7.52
C GLU A 242 -11.53 7.66 6.05
N PRO A 243 -10.86 6.56 5.71
CA PRO A 243 -10.60 6.27 4.31
C PRO A 243 -11.91 5.94 3.57
N ASP A 244 -12.03 6.39 2.33
CA ASP A 244 -13.14 6.03 1.43
C ASP A 244 -12.72 5.02 0.34
N GLY A 245 -11.41 4.78 0.19
CA GLY A 245 -10.84 3.82 -0.74
C GLY A 245 -9.43 3.37 -0.34
N LEU A 246 -8.73 2.72 -1.26
CA LEU A 246 -7.31 2.39 -1.10
C LEU A 246 -6.43 3.59 -1.54
N HIS A 247 -6.95 4.54 -2.31
CA HIS A 247 -6.16 5.61 -2.92
C HIS A 247 -4.96 5.01 -3.68
N ALA A 248 -5.25 4.01 -4.52
CA ALA A 248 -4.24 3.32 -5.33
C ALA A 248 -3.65 4.25 -6.43
N ALA A 249 -4.37 5.32 -6.77
CA ALA A 249 -3.91 6.40 -7.63
C ALA A 249 -3.02 7.38 -6.84
N GLY A 250 -1.76 7.03 -6.58
CA GLY A 250 -0.87 7.84 -5.75
C GLY A 250 0.54 8.03 -6.31
N ALA A 251 0.73 9.09 -7.11
CA ALA A 251 1.99 9.74 -7.50
C ALA A 251 3.14 8.85 -8.05
N GLY A 252 3.16 8.70 -9.39
CA GLY A 252 4.37 8.36 -10.15
C GLY A 252 4.87 6.91 -10.07
N ALA A 253 6.07 6.67 -10.60
CA ALA A 253 6.68 5.34 -10.73
C ALA A 253 6.84 4.56 -9.40
N LEU A 254 6.73 5.25 -8.25
CA LEU A 254 6.77 4.65 -6.91
C LEU A 254 5.47 3.92 -6.53
N ALA A 255 4.32 4.31 -7.08
CA ALA A 255 3.04 3.60 -6.92
C ALA A 255 3.09 2.17 -7.48
N ALA A 256 3.98 1.91 -8.45
CA ALA A 256 4.14 0.61 -9.08
C ALA A 256 4.78 -0.46 -8.17
N ARG A 257 5.28 -0.08 -6.98
CA ARG A 257 5.95 -0.98 -6.04
C ARG A 257 5.20 -1.17 -4.71
N ASP A 258 4.08 -0.48 -4.51
CA ASP A 258 3.28 -0.60 -3.29
C ASP A 258 2.61 -1.99 -3.19
N ALA A 259 2.89 -2.72 -2.10
CA ALA A 259 2.48 -4.11 -1.93
C ALA A 259 0.96 -4.28 -1.93
N ALA A 260 0.23 -3.39 -1.24
CA ALA A 260 -1.23 -3.41 -1.22
C ALA A 260 -1.81 -3.17 -2.61
N THR A 261 -1.30 -2.18 -3.34
CA THR A 261 -1.75 -1.88 -4.72
C THR A 261 -1.49 -3.03 -5.68
N LEU A 262 -0.31 -3.67 -5.59
CA LEU A 262 0.02 -4.84 -6.43
C LEU A 262 -0.86 -6.05 -6.08
N ALA A 263 -1.08 -6.31 -4.79
CA ALA A 263 -2.00 -7.35 -4.35
C ALA A 263 -3.44 -7.08 -4.81
N ALA A 264 -3.92 -5.84 -4.68
CA ALA A 264 -5.24 -5.40 -5.14
C ALA A 264 -5.41 -5.72 -6.64
N LYS A 265 -4.45 -5.29 -7.48
CA LYS A 265 -4.46 -5.59 -8.92
C LYS A 265 -4.60 -7.08 -9.21
N ARG A 266 -3.88 -7.90 -8.43
CA ARG A 266 -3.92 -9.36 -8.58
C ARG A 266 -5.25 -9.94 -8.17
N VAL A 267 -5.75 -9.67 -6.95
CA VAL A 267 -7.00 -10.29 -6.44
C VAL A 267 -8.24 -9.81 -7.19
N PHE A 268 -8.29 -8.52 -7.59
CA PHE A 268 -9.42 -7.98 -8.34
C PHE A 268 -9.32 -8.26 -9.85
N GLY A 269 -8.15 -8.66 -10.36
CA GLY A 269 -7.93 -8.92 -11.78
C GLY A 269 -8.08 -7.68 -12.66
N ILE A 270 -7.78 -6.48 -12.14
CA ILE A 270 -7.92 -5.20 -12.83
C ILE A 270 -6.75 -4.28 -12.52
N GLY A 271 -6.25 -3.56 -13.53
CA GLY A 271 -5.11 -2.64 -13.38
C GLY A 271 -5.48 -1.17 -13.14
N ASP A 272 -6.73 -0.81 -13.42
CA ASP A 272 -7.23 0.56 -13.37
C ASP A 272 -7.46 1.04 -11.92
N PRO A 273 -6.78 2.11 -11.45
CA PRO A 273 -6.87 2.57 -10.06
C PRO A 273 -8.29 2.94 -9.60
N ILE A 274 -9.07 3.62 -10.43
CA ILE A 274 -10.43 4.06 -10.06
C ILE A 274 -11.32 2.83 -9.82
N ASN A 275 -11.23 1.84 -10.70
CA ASN A 275 -11.98 0.60 -10.51
C ASN A 275 -11.45 -0.25 -9.36
N LEU A 276 -10.16 -0.19 -9.04
CA LEU A 276 -9.61 -0.83 -7.85
C LEU A 276 -10.22 -0.25 -6.58
N ASP A 277 -10.22 1.08 -6.44
CA ASP A 277 -10.79 1.75 -5.28
C ASP A 277 -12.28 1.44 -5.12
N ARG A 278 -13.05 1.50 -6.21
CA ARG A 278 -14.47 1.16 -6.21
C ARG A 278 -14.73 -0.29 -5.79
N ARG A 279 -13.94 -1.25 -6.27
CA ARG A 279 -14.08 -2.68 -5.92
C ARG A 279 -13.64 -2.97 -4.49
N ALA A 280 -12.58 -2.32 -4.02
CA ALA A 280 -12.14 -2.43 -2.64
C ALA A 280 -13.21 -1.90 -1.67
N ALA A 281 -13.79 -0.74 -1.94
CA ALA A 281 -14.88 -0.20 -1.14
C ALA A 281 -16.12 -1.11 -1.16
N ALA A 282 -16.46 -1.71 -2.31
CA ALA A 282 -17.56 -2.67 -2.41
C ALA A 282 -17.29 -3.96 -1.63
N LEU A 283 -16.06 -4.49 -1.68
CA LEU A 283 -15.65 -5.64 -0.89
C LEU A 283 -15.73 -5.32 0.61
N ALA A 284 -15.17 -4.20 1.06
CA ALA A 284 -15.20 -3.78 2.46
C ALA A 284 -16.64 -3.71 3.00
N ARG A 285 -17.56 -3.12 2.23
CA ARG A 285 -19.00 -3.10 2.57
C ARG A 285 -19.61 -4.50 2.64
N THR A 286 -19.31 -5.37 1.66
CA THR A 286 -19.81 -6.75 1.63
C THR A 286 -19.35 -7.54 2.85
N LEU A 287 -18.10 -7.31 3.27
CA LEU A 287 -17.49 -7.96 4.43
C LEU A 287 -17.80 -7.26 5.75
N ALA A 288 -18.52 -6.13 5.73
CA ALA A 288 -18.74 -5.26 6.88
C ALA A 288 -17.44 -5.03 7.69
N VAL A 289 -16.37 -4.61 7.01
CA VAL A 289 -15.10 -4.19 7.61
C VAL A 289 -14.77 -2.77 7.15
N PRO A 290 -14.01 -1.99 7.94
CA PRO A 290 -13.50 -0.70 7.48
C PRO A 290 -12.63 -0.87 6.23
N VAL A 291 -12.74 0.01 5.23
CA VAL A 291 -11.94 -0.09 4.00
C VAL A 291 -10.44 -0.03 4.29
N GLY A 292 -10.05 0.69 5.34
CA GLY A 292 -8.66 0.73 5.83
C GLY A 292 -8.10 -0.63 6.23
N ALA A 293 -8.95 -1.58 6.62
CA ALA A 293 -8.52 -2.95 6.94
C ALA A 293 -8.00 -3.67 5.69
N LEU A 294 -8.52 -3.34 4.50
CA LEU A 294 -8.11 -3.98 3.26
C LEU A 294 -6.68 -3.58 2.86
N ASP A 295 -6.18 -2.41 3.26
CA ASP A 295 -4.82 -1.99 2.92
C ASP A 295 -3.76 -2.96 3.47
N LEU A 296 -3.78 -3.14 4.79
CA LEU A 296 -2.85 -4.04 5.47
C LEU A 296 -3.09 -5.48 5.05
N ALA A 297 -4.35 -5.89 4.91
CA ALA A 297 -4.69 -7.24 4.50
C ALA A 297 -4.12 -7.59 3.12
N LEU A 298 -4.27 -6.70 2.14
CA LEU A 298 -3.75 -6.90 0.79
C LEU A 298 -2.22 -6.88 0.77
N ALA A 299 -1.58 -5.96 1.49
CA ALA A 299 -0.12 -5.93 1.57
C ALA A 299 0.46 -7.19 2.23
N ASN A 300 -0.14 -7.68 3.32
CA ASN A 300 0.29 -8.90 3.98
C ASN A 300 0.03 -10.12 3.09
N TRP A 301 -1.15 -10.21 2.46
CA TRP A 301 -1.45 -11.24 1.45
C TRP A 301 -0.46 -11.19 0.28
N GLY A 302 0.02 -10.01 -0.09
CA GLY A 302 1.03 -9.85 -1.12
C GLY A 302 2.44 -10.26 -0.73
N SER A 303 2.71 -10.39 0.57
CA SER A 303 4.02 -10.61 1.16
C SER A 303 4.23 -12.07 1.57
N GLU A 304 5.46 -12.47 1.86
CA GLU A 304 5.75 -13.84 2.35
C GLU A 304 5.46 -13.96 3.85
N THR A 305 5.78 -12.91 4.58
CA THR A 305 5.55 -12.78 6.02
C THR A 305 4.51 -11.69 6.29
N ARG A 306 3.69 -11.89 7.32
CA ARG A 306 2.74 -10.89 7.82
C ARG A 306 3.50 -9.81 8.58
N ALA A 307 3.27 -8.55 8.26
CA ALA A 307 3.63 -7.44 9.12
C ALA A 307 2.56 -7.30 10.22
N THR A 308 2.95 -7.40 11.49
CA THR A 308 2.02 -7.34 12.62
C THR A 308 1.79 -5.93 13.13
N LEU A 309 2.70 -4.99 12.81
CA LEU A 309 2.62 -3.59 13.22
C LEU A 309 2.47 -3.42 14.74
N GLY A 310 3.14 -4.27 15.52
CA GLY A 310 3.13 -4.22 16.99
C GLY A 310 1.91 -4.89 17.64
N PHE A 311 1.12 -5.64 16.88
CA PHE A 311 0.03 -6.46 17.40
C PHE A 311 0.45 -7.92 17.55
N ALA A 312 -0.18 -8.65 18.46
CA ALA A 312 0.06 -10.08 18.57
C ALA A 312 -0.34 -10.79 17.25
N PRO A 313 0.41 -11.80 16.76
CA PRO A 313 0.09 -12.50 15.51
C PRO A 313 -1.31 -13.13 15.48
N GLY A 314 -1.83 -13.50 16.65
CA GLY A 314 -3.18 -14.05 16.84
C GLY A 314 -4.31 -13.01 16.90
N THR A 315 -4.02 -11.72 16.76
CA THR A 315 -5.04 -10.65 16.69
C THR A 315 -6.01 -10.96 15.56
N ARG A 316 -7.31 -10.98 15.86
CA ARG A 316 -8.32 -11.41 14.90
C ARG A 316 -9.70 -10.86 15.23
N ASP A 317 -10.39 -10.40 14.21
CA ASP A 317 -11.85 -10.24 14.21
C ASP A 317 -12.49 -11.52 13.66
N THR A 318 -13.01 -12.37 14.56
CA THR A 318 -13.63 -13.64 14.20
C THR A 318 -14.84 -13.46 13.29
N ALA A 319 -15.65 -12.42 13.52
CA ALA A 319 -16.84 -12.16 12.73
C ALA A 319 -16.48 -11.70 11.31
N ALA A 320 -15.44 -10.87 11.15
CA ALA A 320 -14.91 -10.52 9.84
C ALA A 320 -14.33 -11.73 9.11
N PHE A 321 -13.69 -12.66 9.83
CA PHE A 321 -13.20 -13.90 9.22
C PHE A 321 -14.33 -14.74 8.63
N GLU A 322 -15.39 -14.99 9.40
CA GLU A 322 -16.55 -15.78 8.96
C GLU A 322 -17.23 -15.15 7.73
N ARG A 323 -17.46 -13.82 7.77
CA ARG A 323 -18.01 -13.08 6.62
C ARG A 323 -17.09 -13.15 5.41
N ALA A 324 -15.77 -13.08 5.60
CA ALA A 324 -14.80 -13.23 4.52
C ALA A 324 -14.81 -14.64 3.93
N GLN A 325 -14.84 -15.70 4.74
CA GLN A 325 -14.95 -17.06 4.23
C GLN A 325 -16.22 -17.26 3.41
N GLN A 326 -17.37 -16.84 3.95
CA GLN A 326 -18.65 -16.96 3.27
C GLN A 326 -18.66 -16.19 1.94
N ALA A 327 -18.22 -14.92 1.94
CA ALA A 327 -18.20 -14.09 0.74
C ALA A 327 -17.21 -14.60 -0.33
N LEU A 328 -16.13 -15.25 0.10
CA LEU A 328 -15.16 -15.88 -0.80
C LEU A 328 -15.61 -17.29 -1.23
N GLY A 329 -16.68 -17.86 -0.68
CA GLY A 329 -17.12 -19.21 -1.02
C GLY A 329 -16.13 -20.29 -0.56
N LEU A 330 -15.61 -20.12 0.65
CA LEU A 330 -14.74 -21.08 1.36
C LEU A 330 -15.50 -21.93 2.37
#